data_AF-A0A6V7M8S0-F1
#
_entry.id   AF-A0A6V7M8S0-F1
#
_cell.length_a   1.000
_cell.length_b   1.000
_cell.length_c   1.000
_cell.angle_alpha   90.00
_cell.angle_beta   90.00
_cell.angle_gamma   90.00
#
_symmetry.space_group_name_H-M   'P 1'
#
loop_
_entity.id
_entity.type
_entity.pdbx_description
1 polymer ?
#
loop_
_entity_poly.entity_id
_entity_poly.type
_entity_poly.pdbx_seq_one_letter_code
_entity_poly.pdbx_strand_id
1 'polypeptide(L)'
;AGLNNGLCPPSFDGLLCWPATIANTTAQLACPPRVVLGYENPNNGTATKRCLASAVWYNNSEGIAWSNYTACTPPQGYYITAIENIEITHAEYAKANNSTLLM
;
A
#
# COMPACT_ATOMS: atom_id res chain seq x y z
N ALA A 1 7.37 -0.10 33.07
CA ALA A 1 6.58 1.10 32.74
C ALA A 1 6.46 1.19 31.22
N GLY A 2 5.32 0.80 30.65
CA GLY A 2 5.10 0.83 29.19
C GLY A 2 4.63 2.21 28.74
N LEU A 3 5.27 2.76 27.72
CA LEU A 3 5.05 4.11 27.20
C LEU A 3 3.66 4.25 26.54
N ASN A 4 2.64 4.64 27.30
CA ASN A 4 1.41 5.22 26.74
C ASN A 4 1.69 6.67 26.30
N ASN A 5 2.52 6.85 25.27
CA ASN A 5 3.01 8.17 24.88
C ASN A 5 2.17 8.84 23.77
N GLY A 6 0.89 8.43 23.62
CA GLY A 6 -0.02 9.03 22.64
C GLY A 6 0.52 9.01 21.20
N LEU A 7 1.29 7.99 20.83
CA LEU A 7 1.85 7.81 19.49
C LEU A 7 1.38 6.48 18.91
N CYS A 8 1.04 6.48 17.62
CA CYS A 8 0.96 5.24 16.87
C CYS A 8 2.36 4.62 16.77
N PRO A 9 2.49 3.28 16.93
CA PRO A 9 3.78 2.61 16.89
C PRO A 9 4.38 2.64 15.47
N PRO A 10 5.71 2.56 15.32
CA PRO A 10 6.32 2.32 14.01
C PRO A 10 5.73 1.07 13.35
N SER A 11 5.50 1.10 12.05
CA SER A 11 4.91 -0.04 11.33
C SER A 11 5.46 -0.15 9.91
N PHE A 12 5.52 -1.38 9.39
CA PHE A 12 5.80 -1.64 7.98
C PHE A 12 4.53 -2.20 7.34
N ASP A 13 4.10 -1.62 6.23
CA ASP A 13 2.86 -1.99 5.54
C ASP A 13 3.08 -2.79 4.25
N GLY A 14 4.31 -3.24 4.00
CA GLY A 14 4.71 -3.92 2.77
C GLY A 14 5.38 -2.99 1.74
N LEU A 15 5.23 -1.67 1.87
CA LEU A 15 5.81 -0.69 0.95
C LEU A 15 6.72 0.32 1.65
N LEU A 16 6.29 0.88 2.79
CA LEU A 16 7.03 1.89 3.53
C LEU A 16 7.15 1.56 5.01
N CYS A 17 8.27 1.97 5.60
CA CYS A 17 8.49 2.00 7.04
C CYS A 17 7.92 3.30 7.61
N TRP A 18 6.76 3.21 8.26
CA TRP A 18 6.11 4.33 8.92
C TRP A 18 6.73 4.59 10.28
N PRO A 19 7.19 5.81 10.56
CA PRO A 19 7.74 6.16 11.87
C PRO A 19 6.65 6.25 12.93
N ALA A 20 7.05 6.21 14.20
CA ALA A 20 6.14 6.54 15.30
C ALA A 20 5.55 7.93 15.08
N THR A 21 4.22 8.06 15.19
CA THR A 21 3.49 9.27 14.78
C THR A 21 2.50 9.69 15.85
N ILE A 22 2.39 10.99 16.12
CA ILE A 22 1.58 11.51 17.22
C ILE A 22 0.10 11.21 16.96
N ALA A 23 -0.62 10.80 18.01
CA ALA A 23 -2.06 10.57 17.98
C ALA A 23 -2.79 11.79 17.42
N ASN A 24 -3.85 11.53 16.66
CA ASN A 24 -4.60 12.55 15.96
C ASN A 24 -3.79 13.35 14.93
N THR A 25 -2.62 12.87 14.46
CA THR A 25 -1.88 13.43 13.30
C THR A 25 -1.73 12.44 12.14
N THR A 26 -1.16 12.89 11.01
CA THR A 26 -0.99 12.07 9.80
C THR A 26 0.50 11.99 9.48
N ALA A 27 1.02 10.78 9.37
CA ALA A 27 2.36 10.53 8.89
C ALA A 27 2.42 10.78 7.39
N GLN A 28 3.52 11.36 6.92
CA GLN A 28 3.77 11.64 5.52
C GLN A 28 5.17 11.17 5.15
N LEU A 29 5.30 10.44 4.06
CA LEU A 29 6.56 9.96 3.51
C LEU A 29 6.55 10.13 2.00
N ALA A 30 7.73 10.31 1.40
CA ALA A 30 7.84 10.22 -0.04
C ALA A 30 7.32 8.86 -0.51
N CYS A 31 6.70 8.82 -1.69
CA CYS A 31 6.26 7.56 -2.28
C CYS A 31 7.44 6.58 -2.42
N PRO A 32 7.16 5.26 -2.44
CA PRO A 32 8.19 4.24 -2.59
C PRO A 32 9.06 4.46 -3.83
N PRO A 33 10.32 3.98 -3.82
CA PRO A 33 11.19 4.09 -4.98
C PRO A 33 10.60 3.39 -6.20
N ARG A 34 10.94 3.87 -7.40
CA ARG A 34 10.47 3.31 -8.69
C ARG A 34 10.62 1.79 -8.82
N VAL A 35 11.65 1.21 -8.20
CA VAL A 35 11.91 -0.25 -8.23
C VAL A 35 10.84 -1.06 -7.50
N VAL A 36 10.16 -0.46 -6.53
CA VAL A 36 9.04 -1.07 -5.80
C VAL A 36 7.72 -0.86 -6.56
N LEU A 37 7.54 0.33 -7.15
CA LEU A 37 6.30 0.69 -7.85
C LEU A 37 6.19 0.10 -9.27
N GLY A 38 7.33 -0.16 -9.92
CA GLY A 38 7.36 -0.61 -11.32
C GLY A 38 7.11 0.50 -12.34
N TYR A 39 7.10 1.77 -11.92
CA TYR A 39 6.98 2.95 -12.76
C TYR A 39 7.66 4.16 -12.12
N GLU A 40 7.89 5.20 -12.92
CA GLU A 40 8.38 6.48 -12.43
C GLU A 40 7.28 7.15 -11.58
N ASN A 41 7.54 7.25 -10.27
CA ASN A 41 6.63 7.88 -9.32
C ASN A 41 6.22 9.28 -9.83
N PRO A 42 4.93 9.58 -10.01
CA PRO A 42 4.53 10.89 -10.48
C PRO A 42 4.94 11.97 -9.48
N ASN A 43 5.73 12.92 -9.96
CA ASN A 43 5.84 14.26 -9.41
C ASN A 43 6.20 14.35 -7.92
N ASN A 44 7.06 13.47 -7.41
CA ASN A 44 7.43 13.46 -5.98
C ASN A 44 6.22 13.38 -5.04
N GLY A 45 5.23 12.54 -5.41
CA GLY A 45 4.06 12.28 -4.57
C GLY A 45 4.42 11.88 -3.15
N THR A 46 3.46 12.06 -2.24
CA THR A 46 3.60 11.76 -0.81
C THR A 46 2.55 10.73 -0.41
N ALA A 47 3.01 9.60 0.14
CA ALA A 47 2.16 8.62 0.79
C ALA A 47 1.79 9.12 2.19
N THR A 48 0.57 8.82 2.64
CA THR A 48 0.11 9.25 3.97
C THR A 48 -0.49 8.12 4.79
N LYS A 49 -0.34 8.17 6.12
CA LYS A 49 -0.96 7.20 7.03
C LYS A 49 -1.52 7.91 8.25
N ARG A 50 -2.79 7.62 8.57
CA ARG A 50 -3.53 8.35 9.59
C ARG A 50 -3.38 7.70 10.97
N CYS A 51 -2.83 8.45 11.92
CA CYS A 51 -2.82 8.06 13.33
C CYS A 51 -4.04 8.62 14.06
N LEU A 52 -4.87 7.75 14.63
CA LEU A 52 -6.11 8.16 15.29
C LEU A 52 -5.84 8.75 16.68
N ALA A 53 -6.84 9.42 17.26
CA ALA A 53 -6.74 9.98 18.61
C ALA A 53 -6.51 8.90 19.69
N SER A 54 -6.91 7.66 19.42
CA SER A 54 -6.64 6.48 20.25
C SER A 54 -5.21 5.96 20.17
N ALA A 55 -4.30 6.64 19.45
CA ALA A 55 -2.93 6.19 19.20
C ALA A 55 -2.85 4.83 18.46
N VAL A 56 -3.87 4.55 17.63
CA VAL A 56 -3.93 3.37 16.75
C VAL A 56 -3.96 3.83 15.30
N TRP A 57 -3.29 3.10 14.42
CA TRP A 57 -3.35 3.36 12.99
C TRP A 57 -4.76 3.17 12.46
N TYR A 58 -5.16 4.03 11.52
CA TYR A 58 -6.44 3.90 10.84
C TYR A 58 -6.52 2.60 10.03
N ASN A 59 -7.67 1.95 10.13
CA ASN A 59 -8.07 0.84 9.27
C ASN A 59 -9.18 1.33 8.34
N ASN A 60 -9.25 0.79 7.13
CA ASN A 60 -10.32 1.09 6.18
C ASN A 60 -11.69 0.59 6.70
N SER A 61 -12.76 0.83 5.93
CA SER A 61 -14.13 0.39 6.27
C SER A 61 -14.28 -1.13 6.45
N GLU A 62 -13.33 -1.91 5.96
CA GLU A 62 -13.30 -3.38 6.05
C GLU A 62 -12.45 -3.88 7.24
N GLY A 63 -11.90 -2.96 8.04
CA GLY A 63 -11.06 -3.30 9.19
C GLY A 63 -9.61 -3.66 8.83
N ILE A 64 -9.19 -3.43 7.60
CA ILE A 64 -7.83 -3.73 7.11
C ILE A 64 -6.93 -2.54 7.39
N ALA A 65 -5.72 -2.81 7.91
CA ALA A 65 -4.69 -1.79 8.14
C ALA A 65 -4.39 -1.04 6.84
N TRP A 66 -4.48 0.30 6.88
CA TRP A 66 -4.51 1.09 5.66
C TRP A 66 -3.47 2.20 5.62
N SER A 67 -2.97 2.49 4.43
CA SER A 67 -2.08 3.60 4.08
C SER A 67 -2.54 4.18 2.74
N ASN A 68 -2.45 5.49 2.60
CA ASN A 68 -2.86 6.20 1.39
C ASN A 68 -1.70 6.34 0.41
N TYR A 69 -1.82 5.68 -0.74
CA TYR A 69 -0.88 5.78 -1.86
C TYR A 69 -1.52 6.41 -3.12
N THR A 70 -2.67 7.07 -3.02
CA THR A 70 -3.35 7.65 -4.20
C THR A 70 -2.52 8.71 -4.91
N ALA A 71 -1.63 9.41 -4.19
CA ALA A 71 -0.70 10.37 -4.79
C ALA A 71 0.53 9.70 -5.43
N CYS A 72 0.70 8.39 -5.24
CA CYS A 72 1.81 7.61 -5.78
C CYS A 72 1.45 6.90 -7.07
N THR A 73 0.17 6.87 -7.48
CA THR A 73 -0.29 6.16 -8.68
C THR A 73 0.19 6.84 -9.95
N PRO A 74 0.53 6.09 -11.02
CA PRO A 74 1.08 6.66 -12.24
C PRO A 74 0.14 7.68 -12.88
N PRO A 75 0.65 8.65 -13.66
CA PRO A 75 -0.17 9.66 -14.30
C PRO A 75 -1.18 9.05 -15.27
N GLN A 76 -2.28 9.76 -15.51
CA GLN A 76 -3.28 9.39 -16.51
C GLN A 76 -2.61 9.16 -17.88
N GLY A 77 -2.91 8.04 -18.52
CA GLY A 77 -2.29 7.65 -19.78
C GLY A 77 -0.97 6.88 -19.64
N TYR A 78 -0.55 6.50 -18.43
CA TYR A 78 0.48 5.48 -18.24
C TYR A 78 -0.13 4.09 -18.43
N TYR A 79 0.19 3.44 -19.56
CA TYR A 79 -0.21 2.07 -19.86
C TYR A 79 1.02 1.17 -19.81
N ILE A 80 0.84 -0.07 -19.34
CA ILE A 80 1.84 -1.12 -19.55
C ILE A 80 1.86 -1.41 -21.04
N THR A 81 2.89 -0.93 -21.74
CA THR A 81 3.02 -1.01 -23.21
C THR A 81 3.42 -2.39 -23.69
N ALA A 82 4.09 -3.17 -22.83
CA ALA A 82 4.52 -4.53 -23.13
C ALA A 82 4.50 -5.36 -21.84
N ILE A 83 3.80 -6.48 -21.90
CA ILE A 83 4.00 -7.58 -20.96
C ILE A 83 4.83 -8.59 -21.74
N GLU A 84 6.13 -8.68 -21.42
CA GLU A 84 7.03 -9.55 -22.18
C GLU A 84 6.68 -11.03 -21.98
N ASN A 85 6.26 -11.42 -20.76
CA ASN A 85 5.77 -12.77 -20.46
C ASN A 85 4.74 -12.71 -19.32
N ILE A 86 3.50 -13.16 -19.57
CA ILE A 86 2.58 -13.61 -18.52
C ILE A 86 2.64 -15.14 -18.51
N GLU A 87 3.37 -15.69 -17.54
CA GLU A 87 3.31 -17.11 -17.22
C GLU A 87 2.36 -17.27 -16.04
N ILE A 88 1.11 -17.62 -16.32
CA ILE A 88 0.16 -18.07 -15.31
C ILE A 88 0.12 -19.58 -15.40
N THR A 89 0.49 -20.27 -14.33
CA THR A 89 0.34 -21.71 -14.31
C THR A 89 -1.15 -22.06 -14.27
N HIS A 90 -1.55 -23.14 -14.95
CA HIS A 90 -2.92 -23.64 -14.90
C HIS A 90 -3.42 -23.84 -13.45
N ALA A 91 -2.49 -24.18 -12.54
CA ALA A 91 -2.74 -24.35 -11.12
C ALA A 91 -3.07 -23.04 -10.37
N GLU A 92 -2.65 -21.88 -10.86
CA GLU A 92 -2.98 -20.56 -10.29
C GLU A 92 -4.33 -20.05 -10.81
N TYR A 93 -4.64 -20.29 -12.08
CA TYR A 93 -5.95 -19.95 -12.66
C TYR A 93 -7.09 -20.72 -11.99
N ALA A 94 -6.90 -22.02 -11.75
CA ALA A 94 -7.88 -22.89 -11.09
C ALA A 94 -8.15 -22.53 -9.62
N LYS A 95 -7.27 -21.76 -8.96
CA LYS A 95 -7.49 -21.27 -7.58
C LYS A 95 -8.37 -20.03 -7.53
N ALA A 96 -8.38 -19.24 -8.60
CA ALA A 96 -9.09 -17.97 -8.63
C ALA A 96 -10.58 -18.13 -9.01
N ASN A 97 -10.93 -19.19 -9.75
CA ASN A 97 -12.32 -19.44 -10.12
C ASN A 97 -12.60 -20.94 -10.12
N ASN A 98 -13.73 -21.31 -9.51
CA ASN A 98 -14.36 -22.63 -9.59
C ASN A 98 -14.90 -22.91 -11.02
N SER A 99 -14.16 -22.51 -12.04
CA SER A 99 -14.53 -22.60 -13.45
C SER A 99 -13.78 -23.78 -14.05
N THR A 100 -14.51 -24.88 -14.20
CA THR A 100 -14.12 -26.06 -14.96
C THR A 100 -13.83 -25.61 -16.40
N LEU A 101 -12.57 -25.62 -16.83
CA LEU A 101 -12.25 -25.51 -18.25
C LEU A 101 -12.44 -26.92 -18.86
N LEU A 102 -13.67 -27.20 -19.32
CA LEU A 102 -13.93 -28.31 -20.23
C LEU A 102 -13.52 -27.86 -21.64
N MET A 103 -12.36 -28.36 -22.07
CA MET A 103 -12.05 -29.01 -23.36
C MET A 103 -10.63 -28.70 -23.85
#